data_AF-A0A6J4FCU3-F1
#
_entry.id   AF-A0A6J4FCU3-F1
#
_cell.length_a   1.000
_cell.length_b   1.000
_cell.length_c   1.000
_cell.angle_alpha   90.00
_cell.angle_beta   90.00
_cell.angle_gamma   90.00
#
_symmetry.space_group_name_H-M   'P 1'
#
loop_
_entity.id
_entity.type
_entity.pdbx_description
1 polymer ?
#
loop_
_entity_poly.entity_id
_entity_poly.type
_entity_poly.pdbx_seq_one_letter_code
_entity_poly.pdbx_strand_id
1 'polypeptide(L)'
;MTPYGRIPIGDPRLPGTLLGPLIDEAAFAAMQNSLAQAKTEGGTVTGGQRVAVAGCADGWYAAPALVEMPTQSAVVRRETFAPILYVMTYRTLDQAIALNNQVDQGLSSSIFTTDLREAEHFLAGSDCGIANVNIGPSGAEIGGAFGGEKDSGGGREAGSDCWKAYMRRATNTINAGRDLPLAQGIRFDLDK
;
A
#
# COMPACT_ATOMS: atom_id res chain seq x y z
N MET A 1 6.13 25.15 16.41
CA MET A 1 4.96 24.27 16.59
C MET A 1 4.85 23.44 15.32
N THR A 2 5.07 22.12 15.38
CA THR A 2 5.05 21.26 14.17
C THR A 2 3.62 21.17 13.61
N PRO A 3 3.43 20.92 12.30
CA PRO A 3 2.10 20.79 11.69
C PRO A 3 1.19 19.76 12.40
N TYR A 4 1.79 18.68 12.91
CA TYR A 4 1.10 17.62 13.67
C TYR A 4 0.52 18.07 15.01
N GLY A 5 1.07 19.11 15.64
CA GLY A 5 0.58 19.62 16.93
C GLY A 5 -0.78 20.33 16.87
N ARG A 6 -1.41 20.39 15.70
CA ARG A 6 -2.70 21.07 15.47
C ARG A 6 -3.81 20.15 14.97
N ILE A 7 -3.56 18.85 14.82
CA ILE A 7 -4.58 17.90 14.34
C ILE A 7 -5.67 17.77 15.43
N PRO A 8 -6.95 18.07 15.12
CA PRO A 8 -8.04 17.88 16.07
C PRO A 8 -8.30 16.39 16.32
N ILE A 9 -7.94 15.93 17.51
CA ILE A 9 -8.16 14.56 17.99
C ILE A 9 -9.39 14.55 18.89
N GLY A 10 -10.34 13.66 18.64
CA GLY A 10 -11.59 13.66 19.39
C GLY A 10 -12.57 12.58 18.94
N ASP A 11 -13.78 12.65 19.48
CA ASP A 11 -14.87 11.75 19.10
C ASP A 11 -15.16 11.88 17.60
N PRO A 12 -15.09 10.78 16.81
CA PRO A 12 -15.28 10.81 15.36
C PRO A 12 -16.70 11.18 14.93
N ARG A 13 -17.66 11.24 15.87
CA ARG A 13 -19.03 11.69 15.61
C ARG A 13 -19.18 13.20 15.65
N LEU A 14 -18.20 13.92 16.19
CA LEU A 14 -18.25 15.36 16.34
C LEU A 14 -17.69 16.08 15.11
N PRO A 15 -18.35 17.15 14.62
CA PRO A 15 -17.80 17.99 13.57
C PRO A 15 -16.44 18.56 13.97
N GLY A 16 -15.50 18.60 13.01
CA GLY A 16 -14.17 19.16 13.22
C GLY A 16 -13.14 18.17 13.77
N THR A 17 -13.54 16.99 14.25
CA THR A 17 -12.61 15.88 14.51
C THR A 17 -12.01 15.40 13.20
N LEU A 18 -10.67 15.34 13.14
CA LEU A 18 -9.94 14.77 12.00
C LEU A 18 -9.34 13.40 12.33
N LEU A 19 -9.03 13.14 13.60
CA LEU A 19 -8.42 11.89 14.04
C LEU A 19 -9.23 11.26 15.18
N GLY A 20 -9.80 10.09 14.90
CA GLY A 20 -10.48 9.25 15.89
C GLY A 20 -9.52 8.37 16.70
N PRO A 21 -10.05 7.40 17.47
CA PRO A 21 -9.22 6.49 18.24
C PRO A 21 -8.59 5.41 17.34
N LEU A 22 -7.53 4.78 17.83
CA LEU A 22 -7.14 3.45 17.37
C LEU A 22 -8.24 2.44 17.71
N ILE A 23 -8.22 1.29 17.03
CA ILE A 23 -9.28 0.27 17.17
C ILE A 23 -9.35 -0.29 18.60
N ASP A 24 -8.20 -0.52 19.26
CA ASP A 24 -8.14 -1.14 20.59
C ASP A 24 -6.80 -0.87 21.33
N GLU A 25 -6.67 -1.47 22.52
CA GLU A 25 -5.47 -1.45 23.36
C GLU A 25 -4.26 -2.09 22.68
N ALA A 26 -4.47 -3.20 21.97
CA ALA A 26 -3.39 -3.93 21.33
C ALA A 26 -2.73 -3.10 20.22
N ALA A 27 -3.53 -2.38 19.43
CA ALA A 27 -3.04 -1.43 18.43
C ALA A 27 -2.25 -0.28 19.06
N PHE A 28 -2.72 0.26 20.19
CA PHE A 28 -1.97 1.27 20.93
C PHE A 28 -0.66 0.73 21.49
N ALA A 29 -0.66 -0.46 22.09
CA ALA A 29 0.54 -1.10 22.59
C ALA A 29 1.54 -1.40 21.47
N ALA A 30 1.08 -1.90 20.32
CA ALA A 30 1.91 -2.11 19.13
C ALA A 30 2.53 -0.80 18.62
N MET A 31 1.76 0.29 18.60
CA MET A 31 2.25 1.62 18.28
C MET A 31 3.38 2.04 19.24
N GLN A 32 3.17 1.94 20.56
CA GLN A 32 4.18 2.31 21.54
C GLN A 32 5.45 1.44 21.44
N ASN A 33 5.30 0.15 21.17
CA ASN A 33 6.42 -0.77 20.97
C ASN A 33 7.26 -0.39 19.75
N SER A 34 6.63 -0.04 18.63
CA SER A 34 7.32 0.44 17.43
C SER A 34 8.01 1.79 17.68
N LEU A 35 7.38 2.73 18.38
CA LEU A 35 8.04 4.00 18.74
C LEU A 35 9.24 3.81 19.69
N ALA A 36 9.14 2.88 20.64
CA ALA A 36 10.26 2.52 21.52
C ALA A 36 11.40 1.88 20.71
N GLN A 37 11.09 0.93 19.84
CA GLN A 37 12.08 0.29 18.97
C GLN A 37 12.75 1.33 18.05
N ALA A 38 11.99 2.26 17.45
CA ALA A 38 12.55 3.31 16.61
C ALA A 38 13.56 4.18 17.37
N LYS A 39 13.28 4.54 18.63
CA LYS A 39 14.26 5.25 19.48
C LYS A 39 15.53 4.42 19.69
N THR A 40 15.41 3.11 19.96
CA THR A 40 16.58 2.23 20.13
C THR A 40 17.39 2.06 18.85
N GLU A 41 16.73 2.17 17.68
CA GLU A 41 17.36 2.12 16.35
C GLU A 41 17.90 3.50 15.90
N GLY A 42 17.95 4.49 16.79
CA GLY A 42 18.55 5.81 16.55
C GLY A 42 17.57 6.87 16.04
N GLY A 43 16.27 6.60 16.02
CA GLY A 43 15.24 7.53 15.59
C GLY A 43 14.89 8.61 16.60
N THR A 44 14.56 9.80 16.11
CA THR A 44 14.01 10.90 16.93
C THR A 44 12.49 10.94 16.78
N VAL A 45 11.77 10.68 17.87
CA VAL A 45 10.30 10.59 17.87
C VAL A 45 9.67 11.88 18.36
N THR A 46 8.73 12.42 17.59
CA THR A 46 7.83 13.52 17.96
C THR A 46 6.38 13.05 17.91
N GLY A 47 5.59 13.30 18.96
CA GLY A 47 4.20 12.84 19.05
C GLY A 47 4.08 11.39 19.56
N GLY A 48 2.96 10.73 19.26
CA GLY A 48 2.72 9.33 19.62
C GLY A 48 2.13 9.08 21.01
N GLN A 49 2.01 10.10 21.87
CA GLN A 49 1.45 9.94 23.21
C GLN A 49 -0.05 9.64 23.20
N ARG A 50 -0.53 8.95 24.25
CA ARG A 50 -1.97 8.79 24.54
C ARG A 50 -2.62 10.17 24.70
N VAL A 51 -3.82 10.33 24.16
CA VAL A 51 -4.63 11.55 24.31
C VAL A 51 -5.88 11.19 25.09
N ALA A 52 -6.17 11.94 26.16
CA ALA A 52 -7.43 11.82 26.86
C ALA A 52 -8.51 12.64 26.12
N VAL A 53 -9.60 11.98 25.74
CA VAL A 53 -10.76 12.62 25.08
C VAL A 53 -11.95 12.56 26.04
N ALA A 54 -12.48 13.73 26.40
CA ALA A 54 -13.63 13.84 27.30
C ALA A 54 -14.84 13.09 26.74
N GLY A 55 -15.50 12.29 27.57
CA GLY A 55 -16.64 11.46 27.15
C GLY A 55 -16.27 10.18 26.38
N CYS A 56 -14.99 9.89 26.19
CA CYS A 56 -14.52 8.68 25.50
C CYS A 56 -13.41 7.96 26.29
N ALA A 57 -13.63 7.71 27.58
CA ALA A 57 -12.63 7.16 28.50
C ALA A 57 -12.06 5.79 28.07
N ASP A 58 -12.88 4.96 27.42
CA ASP A 58 -12.48 3.62 26.96
C ASP A 58 -11.77 3.64 25.59
N GLY A 59 -11.67 4.81 24.94
CA GLY A 59 -11.08 4.95 23.62
C GLY A 59 -9.55 5.04 23.62
N TRP A 60 -8.93 4.47 22.59
CA TRP A 60 -7.47 4.45 22.42
C TRP A 60 -6.97 5.57 21.49
N TYR A 61 -7.14 6.81 21.93
CA TYR A 61 -6.66 7.98 21.18
C TYR A 61 -5.16 8.17 21.36
N ALA A 62 -4.46 8.42 20.26
CA ALA A 62 -3.04 8.75 20.24
C ALA A 62 -2.79 9.92 19.30
N ALA A 63 -1.86 10.80 19.68
CA ALA A 63 -1.35 11.78 18.74
C ALA A 63 -0.55 11.05 17.64
N PRO A 64 -0.64 11.46 16.37
CA PRO A 64 0.22 10.91 15.34
C PRO A 64 1.69 11.11 15.69
N ALA A 65 2.52 10.15 15.29
CA ALA A 65 3.95 10.20 15.51
C ALA A 65 4.67 10.52 14.19
N LEU A 66 5.65 11.42 14.27
CA LEU A 66 6.66 11.63 13.23
C LEU A 66 8.00 11.20 13.79
N VAL A 67 8.69 10.34 13.05
CA VAL A 67 9.94 9.73 13.49
C VAL A 67 11.02 9.97 12.45
N GLU A 68 12.00 10.81 12.77
CA GLU A 68 13.17 11.01 11.93
C GLU A 68 14.13 9.84 12.13
N MET A 69 14.37 9.05 11.07
CA MET A 69 15.17 7.83 11.12
C MET A 69 16.48 8.01 10.34
N PRO A 70 17.63 7.55 10.89
CA PRO A 70 18.91 7.65 10.19
C PRO A 70 19.02 6.66 9.02
N THR A 71 18.23 5.58 9.02
CA THR A 71 18.21 4.54 7.99
C THR A 71 16.88 3.79 8.02
N GLN A 72 16.60 3.00 6.99
CA GLN A 72 15.42 2.12 6.90
C GLN A 72 15.65 0.83 7.70
N SER A 73 15.63 0.97 9.02
CA SER A 73 15.87 -0.12 9.98
C SER A 73 14.69 -1.11 10.06
N ALA A 74 14.81 -2.14 10.91
CA ALA A 74 13.80 -3.20 11.01
C ALA A 74 12.41 -2.67 11.37
N VAL A 75 12.31 -1.68 12.26
CA VAL A 75 11.02 -1.10 12.64
C VAL A 75 10.32 -0.37 11.48
N VAL A 76 11.09 0.22 10.56
CA VAL A 76 10.56 0.99 9.42
C VAL A 76 9.97 0.07 8.37
N ARG A 77 10.55 -1.12 8.19
CA ARG A 77 10.09 -2.14 7.22
C ARG A 77 8.88 -2.94 7.73
N ARG A 78 8.60 -2.89 9.04
CA ARG A 78 7.45 -3.56 9.64
C ARG A 78 6.23 -2.65 9.60
N GLU A 79 5.17 -3.12 8.96
CA GLU A 79 3.87 -2.46 9.06
C GLU A 79 3.39 -2.50 10.53
N THR A 80 3.22 -1.32 11.11
CA THR A 80 2.49 -1.12 12.37
C THR A 80 1.25 -0.33 12.02
N PHE A 81 0.07 -0.92 12.20
CA PHE A 81 -1.20 -0.34 11.78
C PHE A 81 -1.66 0.78 12.72
N ALA A 82 -0.90 1.88 12.73
CA ALA A 82 -1.01 3.03 13.61
C ALA A 82 -0.45 4.29 12.91
N PRO A 83 -0.82 5.52 13.34
CA PRO A 83 -0.39 6.75 12.68
C PRO A 83 1.07 7.11 13.03
N ILE A 84 2.02 6.38 12.43
CA ILE A 84 3.46 6.63 12.54
C ILE A 84 4.01 6.94 11.15
N LEU A 85 4.61 8.12 10.99
CA LEU A 85 5.34 8.50 9.78
C LEU A 85 6.84 8.45 10.06
N TYR A 86 7.55 7.53 9.40
CA TYR A 86 9.02 7.51 9.39
C TYR A 86 9.55 8.42 8.28
N VAL A 87 10.48 9.30 8.62
CA VAL A 87 11.11 10.26 7.70
C VAL A 87 12.57 9.88 7.54
N MET A 88 13.00 9.70 6.29
CA MET A 88 14.37 9.35 5.92
C MET A 88 14.84 10.29 4.80
N THR A 89 16.15 10.45 4.67
CA THR A 89 16.75 11.28 3.62
C THR A 89 17.40 10.42 2.54
N TYR A 90 17.48 10.97 1.33
CA TYR A 90 18.18 10.36 0.20
C TYR A 90 18.93 11.46 -0.57
N ARG A 91 19.86 11.07 -1.46
CA ARG A 91 20.60 12.02 -2.31
C ARG A 91 20.30 11.87 -3.79
N THR A 92 19.96 10.67 -4.26
CA THR A 92 19.62 10.40 -5.66
C THR A 92 18.27 9.74 -5.76
N LEU A 93 17.55 9.97 -6.86
CA LEU A 93 16.23 9.37 -7.06
C LEU A 93 16.31 7.83 -7.07
N ASP A 94 17.36 7.25 -7.65
CA ASP A 94 17.57 5.80 -7.61
C ASP A 94 17.68 5.25 -6.19
N GLN A 95 18.32 5.99 -5.29
CA GLN A 95 18.37 5.62 -3.87
C GLN A 95 16.98 5.68 -3.24
N ALA A 96 16.17 6.70 -3.56
CA ALA A 96 14.81 6.82 -3.05
C ALA A 96 13.91 5.67 -3.53
N ILE A 97 14.02 5.29 -4.81
CA ILE A 97 13.30 4.16 -5.39
C ILE A 97 13.76 2.84 -4.76
N ALA A 98 15.06 2.66 -4.53
CA ALA A 98 15.57 1.50 -3.81
C ALA A 98 14.99 1.41 -2.39
N LEU A 99 14.95 2.52 -1.65
CA LEU A 99 14.31 2.57 -0.32
C LEU A 99 12.80 2.28 -0.38
N ASN A 100 12.09 2.76 -1.40
CA ASN A 100 10.68 2.45 -1.63
C ASN A 100 10.46 0.94 -1.77
N ASN A 101 11.32 0.28 -2.56
CA ASN A 101 11.17 -1.12 -2.93
C ASN A 101 11.75 -2.11 -1.88
N GLN A 102 12.53 -1.65 -0.91
CA GLN A 102 13.28 -2.50 0.05
C GLN A 102 12.42 -3.10 1.18
N VAL A 103 11.16 -2.69 1.32
CA VAL A 103 10.20 -3.31 2.26
C VAL A 103 9.60 -4.58 1.64
N ASP A 104 8.98 -5.45 2.45
CA ASP A 104 8.37 -6.68 1.92
C ASP A 104 6.98 -6.41 1.27
N GLN A 105 6.32 -5.31 1.65
CA GLN A 105 5.02 -4.88 1.13
C GLN A 105 5.16 -4.19 -0.25
N GLY A 106 4.05 -4.09 -0.99
CA GLY A 106 4.03 -3.52 -2.35
C GLY A 106 2.65 -2.96 -2.75
N LEU A 107 1.93 -2.30 -1.84
CA LEU A 107 0.58 -1.80 -2.10
C LEU A 107 0.56 -0.52 -2.94
N SER A 108 1.00 0.59 -2.35
CA SER A 108 1.00 1.90 -3.00
C SER A 108 2.24 2.71 -2.68
N SER A 109 2.70 3.46 -3.66
CA SER A 109 3.81 4.40 -3.56
C SER A 109 3.44 5.75 -4.20
N SER A 110 4.18 6.81 -3.86
CA SER A 110 3.94 8.15 -4.42
C SER A 110 5.23 8.96 -4.49
N ILE A 111 5.38 9.74 -5.56
CA ILE A 111 6.40 10.79 -5.67
C ILE A 111 5.73 12.17 -5.73
N PHE A 112 6.31 13.14 -5.05
CA PHE A 112 5.95 14.55 -5.19
C PHE A 112 7.13 15.28 -5.83
N THR A 113 6.96 15.71 -7.08
CA THR A 113 8.00 16.36 -7.88
C THR A 113 7.37 17.24 -8.96
N THR A 114 8.11 18.28 -9.37
CA THR A 114 7.78 19.09 -10.55
C THR A 114 8.62 18.70 -11.77
N ASP A 115 9.57 17.77 -11.64
CA ASP A 115 10.38 17.26 -12.74
C ASP A 115 9.69 16.07 -13.41
N LEU A 116 9.32 16.23 -14.68
CA LEU A 116 8.67 15.19 -15.47
C LEU A 116 9.53 13.92 -15.58
N ARG A 117 10.86 14.06 -15.65
CA ARG A 117 11.78 12.91 -15.78
C ARG A 117 11.79 12.09 -14.49
N GLU A 118 11.75 12.76 -13.34
CA GLU A 118 11.66 12.06 -12.05
C GLU A 118 10.31 11.35 -11.90
N ALA A 119 9.21 12.00 -12.30
CA ALA A 119 7.88 11.41 -12.29
C ALA A 119 7.82 10.12 -13.11
N GLU A 120 8.25 10.16 -14.38
CA GLU A 120 8.26 8.99 -15.26
C GLU A 120 9.24 7.91 -14.77
N HIS A 121 10.43 8.29 -14.30
CA HIS A 121 11.41 7.34 -13.76
C HIS A 121 10.89 6.62 -12.51
N PHE A 122 10.15 7.33 -11.65
CA PHE A 122 9.49 6.73 -10.50
C PHE A 122 8.38 5.76 -10.90
N LEU A 123 7.53 6.13 -11.87
CA LEU A 123 6.47 5.24 -12.37
C LEU A 123 7.04 3.97 -13.02
N ALA A 124 8.20 4.05 -13.66
CA ALA A 124 8.91 2.90 -14.21
C ALA A 124 9.70 2.09 -13.16
N GLY A 125 10.00 2.67 -12.00
CA GLY A 125 10.89 2.10 -11.00
C GLY A 125 10.21 1.56 -9.74
N SER A 126 9.04 2.05 -9.37
CA SER A 126 8.32 1.55 -8.19
C SER A 126 7.81 0.12 -8.40
N ASP A 127 7.92 -0.72 -7.37
CA ASP A 127 7.46 -2.11 -7.39
C ASP A 127 6.05 -2.31 -6.78
N CYS A 128 5.33 -1.22 -6.51
CA CYS A 128 4.00 -1.25 -5.94
C CYS A 128 2.91 -1.46 -7.00
N GLY A 129 1.76 -2.01 -6.61
CA GLY A 129 0.60 -2.14 -7.50
C GLY A 129 -0.04 -0.81 -7.89
N ILE A 130 0.14 0.23 -7.07
CA ILE A 130 -0.29 1.61 -7.32
C ILE A 130 0.92 2.54 -7.19
N ALA A 131 1.26 3.29 -8.23
CA ALA A 131 2.33 4.28 -8.21
C ALA A 131 1.78 5.64 -8.67
N ASN A 132 1.90 6.65 -7.81
CA ASN A 132 1.26 7.95 -7.98
C ASN A 132 2.27 9.10 -8.14
N VAL A 133 1.87 10.16 -8.85
CA VAL A 133 2.63 11.42 -8.98
C VAL A 133 1.78 12.58 -8.46
N ASN A 134 2.31 13.34 -7.51
CA ASN A 134 1.69 14.54 -6.92
C ASN A 134 0.33 14.31 -6.25
N ILE A 135 0.02 13.07 -5.90
CA ILE A 135 -1.07 12.66 -5.02
C ILE A 135 -0.54 11.58 -4.07
N GLY A 136 -1.03 11.55 -2.84
CA GLY A 136 -0.55 10.62 -1.81
C GLY A 136 -0.89 9.14 -2.08
N PRO A 137 -0.47 8.23 -1.19
CA PRO A 137 -0.62 6.79 -1.37
C PRO A 137 -2.08 6.29 -1.28
N SER A 138 -3.01 7.16 -0.90
CA SER A 138 -4.46 6.87 -0.93
C SER A 138 -5.13 7.31 -2.24
N GLY A 139 -4.37 7.84 -3.20
CA GLY A 139 -4.87 8.22 -4.52
C GLY A 139 -5.25 7.00 -5.35
N ALA A 140 -6.49 6.56 -5.23
CA ALA A 140 -7.09 5.50 -6.01
C ALA A 140 -8.59 5.78 -6.21
N GLU A 141 -9.18 5.22 -7.25
CA GLU A 141 -10.60 5.42 -7.58
C GLU A 141 -11.23 4.13 -8.12
N ILE A 142 -12.57 4.09 -8.14
CA ILE A 142 -13.37 2.90 -8.49
C ILE A 142 -13.02 2.35 -9.89
N GLY A 143 -12.62 3.20 -10.84
CA GLY A 143 -12.27 2.78 -12.20
C GLY A 143 -10.95 2.00 -12.30
N GLY A 144 -10.04 2.17 -11.33
CA GLY A 144 -8.73 1.52 -11.30
C GLY A 144 -8.78 0.12 -10.67
N ALA A 145 -7.84 -0.74 -11.07
CA ALA A 145 -7.60 -2.00 -10.36
C ALA A 145 -6.88 -1.69 -9.03
N PHE A 146 -7.52 -1.98 -7.90
CA PHE A 146 -6.96 -1.74 -6.57
C PHE A 146 -6.29 -2.99 -6.03
N GLY A 147 -5.03 -2.91 -5.61
CA GLY A 147 -4.29 -3.99 -4.96
C GLY A 147 -2.79 -3.83 -5.14
N GLY A 148 -2.03 -4.73 -4.53
CA GLY A 148 -0.57 -4.61 -4.40
C GLY A 148 0.19 -5.85 -4.84
N GLU A 149 1.50 -5.72 -4.91
CA GLU A 149 2.47 -6.77 -5.21
C GLU A 149 3.17 -7.27 -3.93
N LYS A 150 4.09 -8.24 -4.09
CA LYS A 150 4.92 -8.80 -3.00
C LYS A 150 4.05 -9.34 -1.86
N ASP A 151 4.37 -9.03 -0.60
CA ASP A 151 3.59 -9.51 0.54
C ASP A 151 2.19 -8.86 0.65
N SER A 152 1.87 -7.87 -0.19
CA SER A 152 0.49 -7.41 -0.36
C SER A 152 -0.39 -8.40 -1.15
N GLY A 153 0.19 -9.45 -1.74
CA GLY A 153 -0.53 -10.67 -2.14
C GLY A 153 -0.92 -10.79 -3.61
N GLY A 154 -0.69 -9.79 -4.46
CA GLY A 154 -0.90 -9.85 -5.92
C GLY A 154 -2.36 -9.76 -6.39
N GLY A 155 -3.33 -9.75 -5.48
CA GLY A 155 -4.74 -9.59 -5.82
C GLY A 155 -5.07 -8.22 -6.42
N ARG A 156 -6.19 -8.13 -7.14
CA ARG A 156 -6.77 -6.87 -7.63
C ARG A 156 -8.29 -6.86 -7.51
N GLU A 157 -8.84 -5.72 -7.14
CA GLU A 157 -10.27 -5.48 -6.89
C GLU A 157 -10.78 -4.20 -7.58
N ALA A 158 -12.09 -3.96 -7.49
CA ALA A 158 -12.81 -2.81 -8.06
C ALA A 158 -12.83 -2.74 -9.61
N GLY A 159 -11.99 -1.92 -10.22
CA GLY A 159 -12.12 -1.51 -11.62
C GLY A 159 -11.39 -2.40 -12.63
N SER A 160 -11.04 -1.81 -13.79
CA SER A 160 -10.38 -2.50 -14.91
C SER A 160 -11.08 -3.82 -15.28
N ASP A 161 -10.33 -4.91 -15.34
CA ASP A 161 -10.79 -6.26 -15.61
C ASP A 161 -10.71 -7.17 -14.37
N CYS A 162 -10.70 -6.60 -13.15
CA CYS A 162 -10.67 -7.36 -11.89
C CYS A 162 -11.85 -8.35 -11.78
N TRP A 163 -12.98 -8.06 -12.42
CA TRP A 163 -14.12 -8.97 -12.51
C TRP A 163 -13.76 -10.34 -13.10
N LYS A 164 -12.68 -10.45 -13.90
CA LYS A 164 -12.19 -11.73 -14.45
C LYS A 164 -11.76 -12.71 -13.36
N ALA A 165 -11.31 -12.25 -12.19
CA ALA A 165 -10.93 -13.11 -11.07
C ALA A 165 -12.15 -13.87 -10.47
N TYR A 166 -13.36 -13.33 -10.67
CA TYR A 166 -14.62 -13.93 -10.23
C TYR A 166 -15.29 -14.78 -11.31
N MET A 167 -14.61 -15.01 -12.44
CA MET A 167 -15.06 -15.83 -13.55
C MET A 167 -13.98 -16.83 -13.97
N ARG A 168 -14.37 -17.84 -14.77
CA ARG A 168 -13.41 -18.77 -15.40
C ARG A 168 -13.36 -18.56 -16.91
N ARG A 169 -12.17 -18.48 -17.49
CA ARG A 169 -11.97 -18.42 -18.95
C ARG A 169 -12.17 -19.80 -19.57
N ALA A 170 -12.77 -19.86 -20.76
CA ALA A 170 -12.84 -21.07 -21.59
C ALA A 170 -12.41 -20.74 -23.03
N THR A 171 -11.60 -21.61 -23.63
CA THR A 171 -11.23 -21.54 -25.05
C THR A 171 -11.97 -22.65 -25.78
N ASN A 172 -12.79 -22.30 -26.77
CA ASN A 172 -13.66 -23.25 -27.46
C ASN A 172 -13.35 -23.25 -28.96
N THR A 173 -13.07 -24.42 -29.52
CA THR A 173 -12.96 -24.62 -30.97
C THR A 173 -14.16 -25.41 -31.43
N ILE A 174 -14.94 -24.86 -32.36
CA ILE A 174 -16.07 -25.54 -33.00
C ILE A 174 -15.70 -25.74 -34.48
N ASN A 175 -15.35 -26.97 -34.87
CA ASN A 175 -15.19 -27.33 -36.27
C ASN A 175 -16.58 -27.61 -36.88
N ALA A 176 -17.07 -26.70 -37.72
CA ALA A 176 -18.33 -26.86 -38.44
C ALA A 176 -18.17 -27.55 -39.81
N GLY A 177 -16.95 -27.91 -40.20
CA GLY A 177 -16.67 -28.70 -41.39
C GLY A 177 -17.02 -30.16 -41.21
N ARG A 178 -17.14 -30.89 -42.32
CA ARG A 178 -17.21 -32.37 -42.31
C ARG A 178 -15.83 -33.01 -42.31
N ASP A 179 -14.79 -32.21 -42.52
CA ASP A 179 -13.42 -32.66 -42.63
C ASP A 179 -12.72 -32.60 -41.27
N LEU A 180 -12.04 -33.69 -40.93
CA LEU A 180 -11.06 -33.72 -39.86
C LEU A 180 -9.69 -33.82 -40.54
N PRO A 181 -8.77 -32.85 -40.35
CA PRO A 181 -7.45 -32.96 -40.94
C PRO A 181 -6.78 -34.23 -40.42
N LEU A 182 -6.41 -35.12 -41.36
CA LEU A 182 -5.76 -36.39 -41.05
C LEU A 182 -4.37 -36.12 -40.45
N ALA A 183 -4.05 -36.79 -39.36
CA ALA A 183 -2.69 -36.77 -38.82
C ALA A 183 -1.72 -37.39 -39.85
N GLN A 184 -0.76 -36.59 -40.33
CA GLN A 184 0.41 -37.05 -41.08
C GLN A 184 0.12 -37.85 -42.37
N GLY A 185 -1.00 -37.61 -43.03
CA GLY A 185 -1.34 -38.26 -44.31
C GLY A 185 -1.83 -39.71 -44.19
N ILE A 186 -2.06 -40.20 -42.96
CA ILE A 186 -2.68 -41.52 -42.73
C ILE A 186 -4.17 -41.41 -43.09
N ARG A 187 -4.66 -42.26 -44.01
CA ARG A 187 -6.08 -42.33 -44.41
C ARG A 187 -6.79 -43.40 -43.60
N PHE A 188 -7.92 -43.05 -42.99
CA PHE A 188 -8.79 -43.96 -42.23
C PHE A 188 -10.05 -44.35 -43.01
N ASP A 189 -10.05 -44.19 -44.32
CA ASP A 189 -11.18 -44.58 -45.16
C ASP A 189 -11.40 -46.11 -45.02
N LEU A 190 -12.65 -46.52 -44.76
CA LEU A 190 -13.01 -47.94 -44.78
C LEU A 190 -13.29 -48.35 -46.23
N ASP A 191 -12.66 -49.44 -46.68
CA ASP A 191 -13.00 -50.06 -47.97
C ASP A 191 -14.47 -50.49 -47.92
N LYS A 192 -15.27 -50.05 -48.90
CA LYS A 192 -16.69 -50.38 -49.03
C LYS A 192 -16.90 -51.77 -49.61
#